data_AF-A0A951Y072-F1
#
_entry.id   AF-A0A951Y072-F1
#
_cell.length_a   1.000
_cell.length_b   1.000
_cell.length_c   1.000
_cell.angle_alpha   90.00
_cell.angle_beta   90.00
_cell.angle_gamma   90.00
#
_symmetry.space_group_name_H-M   'P 1'
#
loop_
_entity.id
_entity.type
_entity.pdbx_description
1 polymer ?
#
loop_
_entity_poly.entity_id
_entity_poly.type
_entity_poly.pdbx_seq_one_letter_code
_entity_poly.pdbx_strand_id
1 'polypeptide(L)'
;MAGDAHGGSHGGGHIMPVYMLVFTFAALIILTILTVLVTRVDLGGTLNLSIALIIATVKAALVCLYFMHLRYDRPFNSIILGACVLFVILFLGLSTIDTEQYRDEIHWRQVELSRGP
;
A
#
# COMPACT_ATOMS: atom_id res chain seq x y z
N MET A 1 19.45 -56.86 -24.18
CA MET A 1 20.10 -56.11 -23.08
C MET A 1 20.42 -54.72 -23.61
N ALA A 2 19.53 -53.76 -23.36
CA ALA A 2 19.75 -52.32 -23.52
C ALA A 2 18.52 -51.63 -22.92
N GLY A 3 18.49 -51.56 -21.59
CA GLY A 3 17.62 -50.66 -20.87
C GLY A 3 18.53 -49.66 -20.20
N ASP A 4 18.58 -48.43 -20.70
CA ASP A 4 19.23 -47.27 -20.11
C ASP A 4 18.67 -46.04 -20.85
N ALA A 5 18.30 -44.92 -20.26
CA ALA A 5 17.92 -44.57 -18.91
C ALA A 5 17.27 -43.19 -19.10
N HIS A 6 16.06 -42.99 -18.59
CA HIS A 6 15.46 -41.67 -18.52
C HIS A 6 16.31 -40.80 -17.57
N GLY A 7 17.17 -39.96 -18.14
CA GLY A 7 17.91 -38.92 -17.41
C GLY A 7 16.97 -37.75 -17.11
N GLY A 8 16.26 -37.83 -15.97
CA GLY A 8 15.46 -36.75 -15.43
C GLY A 8 16.33 -35.57 -15.00
N SER A 9 16.31 -34.49 -15.78
CA SER A 9 16.82 -33.19 -15.36
C SER A 9 15.78 -32.51 -14.47
N HIS A 10 15.82 -32.85 -13.18
CA HIS A 10 15.00 -32.24 -12.14
C HIS A 10 15.33 -30.76 -11.95
N GLY A 11 14.31 -29.90 -12.11
CA GLY A 11 13.94 -28.94 -11.07
C GLY A 11 14.93 -27.82 -10.74
N GLY A 12 15.45 -27.10 -11.72
CA GLY A 12 16.05 -25.77 -11.51
C GLY A 12 14.96 -24.71 -11.30
N GLY A 13 14.11 -24.87 -10.29
CA GLY A 13 13.16 -23.83 -9.91
C GLY A 13 13.93 -22.58 -9.53
N HIS A 14 13.83 -21.53 -10.34
CA HIS A 14 14.42 -20.22 -10.11
C HIS A 14 13.70 -19.56 -8.91
N ILE A 15 13.90 -20.12 -7.72
CA ILE A 15 13.30 -19.64 -6.48
C ILE A 15 14.02 -18.37 -6.07
N MET A 16 13.27 -17.27 -6.06
CA MET A 16 13.73 -16.02 -5.49
C MET A 16 14.28 -16.27 -4.08
N PRO A 17 15.48 -15.78 -3.75
CA PRO A 17 16.14 -16.12 -2.51
C PRO A 17 15.26 -15.72 -1.33
N VAL A 18 14.93 -16.71 -0.48
CA VAL A 18 14.09 -16.54 0.72
C VAL A 18 14.61 -15.41 1.62
N TYR A 19 15.92 -15.15 1.56
CA TYR A 19 16.57 -14.02 2.22
C TYR A 19 15.93 -12.65 1.89
N MET A 20 15.53 -12.40 0.64
CA MET A 20 14.93 -11.11 0.25
C MET A 20 13.53 -10.94 0.86
N LEU A 21 12.75 -12.02 0.94
CA LEU A 21 11.44 -12.03 1.60
C LEU A 21 11.57 -11.79 3.10
N VAL A 22 12.54 -12.45 3.76
CA VAL A 22 12.80 -12.30 5.19
C VAL A 22 13.30 -10.89 5.52
N PHE A 23 14.15 -10.32 4.69
CA PHE A 23 14.64 -8.94 4.85
C PHE A 23 13.49 -7.91 4.75
N THR A 24 12.65 -8.03 3.72
CA THR A 24 11.49 -7.14 3.58
C THR A 24 10.50 -7.34 4.73
N PHE A 25 10.25 -8.58 5.15
CA PHE A 25 9.41 -8.86 6.31
C PHE A 25 9.92 -8.17 7.58
N ALA A 26 11.22 -8.26 7.87
CA ALA A 26 11.83 -7.57 9.00
C ALA A 26 11.67 -6.04 8.90
N ALA A 27 11.93 -5.46 7.71
CA ALA A 27 11.74 -4.03 7.48
C ALA A 27 10.27 -3.59 7.71
N LEU A 28 9.29 -4.38 7.28
CA LEU A 28 7.87 -4.10 7.48
C LEU A 28 7.47 -4.14 8.95
N ILE A 29 8.02 -5.07 9.72
CA ILE A 29 7.80 -5.15 11.17
C ILE A 29 8.35 -3.89 11.85
N ILE A 30 9.58 -3.48 11.52
CA ILE A 30 10.20 -2.27 12.09
C ILE A 30 9.35 -1.03 11.78
N LEU A 31 8.94 -0.85 10.52
CA LEU A 31 8.07 0.28 10.14
C LEU A 31 6.72 0.24 10.87
N THR A 32 6.16 -0.95 11.10
CA THR A 32 4.88 -1.10 11.82
C THR A 32 5.02 -0.71 13.29
N ILE A 33 6.10 -1.12 13.96
CA ILE A 33 6.40 -0.70 15.33
C ILE A 33 6.57 0.82 15.38
N LEU A 34 7.29 1.40 14.42
CA LEU A 34 7.46 2.84 14.32
C LEU A 34 6.11 3.57 14.16
N THR A 35 5.20 3.05 13.32
CA THR A 35 3.85 3.62 13.17
C THR A 35 3.09 3.59 14.50
N VAL A 36 3.09 2.45 15.20
CA VAL A 36 2.42 2.34 16.51
C VAL A 36 3.02 3.33 17.50
N LEU A 37 4.35 3.49 17.52
CA LEU A 37 5.00 4.44 18.41
C LEU A 37 4.64 5.90 18.09
N VAL A 38 4.62 6.27 16.81
CA VAL A 38 4.19 7.60 16.37
C VAL A 38 2.75 7.88 16.77
N THR A 39 1.84 6.90 16.63
CA THR A 39 0.45 7.06 17.07
C THR A 39 0.27 7.15 18.59
N ARG A 40 1.29 6.76 19.37
CA ARG A 40 1.26 6.84 20.84
C ARG A 40 1.75 8.19 21.37
N VAL A 41 2.42 8.99 20.53
CA VAL A 41 2.85 10.34 20.89
C VAL A 41 1.79 11.30 20.36
N ASP A 42 1.03 11.92 21.27
CA ASP A 42 0.01 12.91 20.91
C ASP A 42 0.66 14.24 20.48
N LEU A 43 0.98 14.38 19.18
CA LEU A 43 1.49 15.63 18.59
C LEU A 43 0.36 16.53 18.03
N GLY A 44 -0.89 16.28 18.42
CA GLY A 44 -2.08 16.93 17.88
C GLY A 44 -2.69 16.15 16.71
N GLY A 45 -4.00 15.88 16.78
CA GLY A 45 -4.69 14.87 15.96
C GLY A 45 -4.46 14.95 14.45
N THR A 46 -4.35 16.16 13.89
CA THR A 46 -4.11 16.35 12.45
C THR A 46 -2.69 15.97 12.03
N LEU A 47 -1.68 16.33 12.83
CA LEU A 47 -0.27 16.04 12.51
C LEU A 47 0.02 14.54 12.63
N ASN A 48 -0.55 13.88 13.63
CA ASN A 48 -0.45 12.43 13.80
C ASN A 48 -1.00 11.66 12.59
N LEU A 49 -2.15 12.09 12.04
CA LEU A 49 -2.74 11.48 10.86
C LEU A 49 -1.85 11.63 9.61
N SER A 50 -1.33 12.84 9.36
CA SER A 50 -0.45 13.09 8.21
C SER A 50 0.82 12.25 8.27
N ILE A 51 1.47 12.17 9.44
CA ILE A 51 2.68 11.37 9.63
C ILE A 51 2.37 9.87 9.48
N ALA A 52 1.25 9.40 10.04
CA ALA A 52 0.83 8.01 9.89
C ALA A 52 0.62 7.62 8.42
N LEU A 53 0.00 8.50 7.61
CA LEU A 53 -0.22 8.26 6.17
C LEU A 53 1.09 8.25 5.38
N ILE A 54 2.04 9.11 5.72
CA ILE A 54 3.38 9.10 5.09
C ILE A 54 4.07 7.75 5.37
N ILE A 55 4.10 7.31 6.63
CA ILE A 55 4.74 6.04 6.99
C ILE A 55 4.02 4.85 6.32
N ALA A 56 2.69 4.88 6.27
CA ALA A 56 1.89 3.88 5.56
C ALA A 56 2.24 3.82 4.06
N THR A 57 2.46 4.98 3.43
CA THR A 57 2.84 5.08 2.01
C THR A 57 4.24 4.51 1.77
N VAL A 58 5.21 4.82 2.65
CA VAL A 58 6.57 4.24 2.58
C VAL A 58 6.52 2.73 2.74
N LYS A 59 5.73 2.22 3.69
CA LYS A 59 5.51 0.78 3.88
C LYS A 59 4.96 0.13 2.60
N ALA A 60 3.93 0.74 1.99
CA ALA A 60 3.35 0.26 0.74
C ALA A 60 4.38 0.26 -0.40
N ALA A 61 5.17 1.32 -0.56
CA ALA A 61 6.23 1.40 -1.56
C ALA A 61 7.28 0.29 -1.38
N LEU A 62 7.66 -0.04 -0.14
CA LEU A 62 8.59 -1.12 0.17
C LEU A 62 8.01 -2.50 -0.19
N VAL A 63 6.72 -2.73 0.07
CA VAL A 63 6.02 -3.94 -0.39
C VAL A 63 6.05 -4.03 -1.91
N CYS A 64 5.67 -2.96 -2.61
CA CYS A 64 5.61 -2.93 -4.08
C CYS A 64 6.99 -3.16 -4.73
N LEU A 65 8.05 -2.55 -4.18
CA LEU A 65 9.38 -2.65 -4.76
C LEU A 65 10.01 -4.05 -4.59
N TYR A 66 9.77 -4.70 -3.44
CA TYR A 66 10.43 -5.96 -3.08
C TYR A 66 9.54 -7.21 -3.27
N PHE A 67 8.28 -7.20 -2.81
CA PHE A 67 7.38 -8.37 -2.95
C PHE A 67 6.82 -8.52 -4.37
N MET A 68 6.61 -7.41 -5.07
CA MET A 68 6.15 -7.44 -6.45
C MET A 68 7.29 -7.59 -7.47
N HIS A 69 8.51 -7.81 -6.97
CA HIS A 69 9.71 -8.01 -7.78
C HIS A 69 9.98 -6.86 -8.78
N LEU A 70 9.43 -5.66 -8.53
CA LEU A 70 9.43 -4.53 -9.47
C LEU A 70 10.85 -4.09 -9.90
N ARG A 71 11.84 -4.31 -9.02
CA ARG A 71 13.24 -3.93 -9.26
C ARG A 71 14.01 -4.95 -10.10
N TYR A 72 13.54 -6.19 -10.25
CA TYR A 72 14.28 -7.26 -10.91
C TYR A 72 13.45 -8.01 -11.99
N ASP A 73 12.13 -7.87 -12.00
CA ASP A 73 11.24 -8.42 -13.04
C ASP A 73 10.80 -7.36 -14.07
N ARG A 74 10.23 -7.85 -15.19
CA ARG A 74 9.86 -7.07 -16.39
C ARG A 74 9.17 -5.73 -16.07
N PRO A 75 9.47 -4.65 -16.82
CA PRO A 75 8.93 -3.30 -16.60
C PRO A 75 7.39 -3.20 -16.67
N PHE A 76 6.73 -4.25 -17.18
CA PHE A 76 5.28 -4.37 -17.27
C PHE A 76 4.58 -4.24 -15.91
N ASN A 77 5.13 -4.84 -14.84
CA ASN A 77 4.50 -4.76 -13.52
C ASN A 77 4.57 -3.33 -12.93
N SER A 78 5.65 -2.59 -13.22
CA SER A 78 5.80 -1.19 -12.81
C SER A 78 4.82 -0.26 -13.51
N ILE A 79 4.50 -0.53 -14.79
CA ILE A 79 3.53 0.26 -15.56
C ILE A 79 2.12 0.05 -15.02
N ILE A 80 1.72 -1.20 -14.77
CA ILE A 80 0.40 -1.53 -14.21
C ILE A 80 0.26 -0.93 -12.81
N LEU A 81 1.28 -1.08 -11.96
CA LEU A 81 1.28 -0.49 -10.63
C LEU A 81 1.18 1.04 -10.69
N GLY A 82 1.93 1.69 -11.58
CA GLY A 82 1.82 3.11 -11.84
C GLY A 82 0.42 3.54 -12.27
N ALA A 83 -0.22 2.77 -13.18
CA ALA A 83 -1.59 3.01 -13.61
C ALA A 83 -2.61 2.84 -12.46
N CYS A 84 -2.45 1.81 -11.62
CA CYS A 84 -3.28 1.61 -10.43
C CYS A 84 -3.13 2.75 -9.41
N VAL A 85 -1.90 3.18 -9.12
CA VAL A 85 -1.64 4.29 -8.20
C VAL A 85 -2.20 5.60 -8.75
N LEU A 86 -2.00 5.88 -10.04
CA LEU A 86 -2.58 7.03 -10.73
C LEU A 86 -4.12 7.02 -10.61
N PHE A 87 -4.73 5.86 -10.85
CA PHE A 87 -6.17 5.69 -10.74
C PHE A 87 -6.67 5.92 -9.31
N VAL A 88 -5.97 5.41 -8.28
CA VAL A 88 -6.31 5.64 -6.87
C VAL A 88 -6.20 7.12 -6.52
N ILE A 89 -5.14 7.82 -6.96
CA ILE A 89 -4.97 9.26 -6.71
C ILE A 89 -6.11 10.04 -7.37
N LEU A 90 -6.47 9.69 -8.61
CA LEU A 90 -7.57 10.33 -9.33
C LEU A 90 -8.91 10.07 -8.63
N PHE A 91 -9.17 8.83 -8.21
CA PHE A 91 -10.38 8.46 -7.48
C PHE A 91 -10.49 9.17 -6.13
N LEU A 92 -9.41 9.20 -5.34
CA LEU A 92 -9.38 9.91 -4.06
C LEU A 92 -9.57 11.42 -4.26
N GLY A 93 -8.91 12.01 -5.26
CA GLY A 93 -9.07 13.42 -5.60
C GLY A 93 -10.52 13.76 -5.94
N LEU A 94 -11.15 13.00 -6.84
CA LEU A 94 -12.55 13.18 -7.18
C LEU A 94 -13.47 12.96 -5.97
N SER A 95 -13.23 11.93 -5.18
CA SER A 95 -14.00 11.63 -3.97
C SER A 95 -13.90 12.75 -2.92
N THR A 96 -12.72 13.37 -2.76
CA THR A 96 -12.57 14.52 -1.86
C THR A 96 -13.31 15.74 -2.38
N ILE A 97 -13.25 16.02 -3.68
CA ILE A 97 -13.99 17.14 -4.29
C ILE A 97 -15.50 16.94 -4.13
N ASP A 98 -16.00 15.72 -4.34
CA ASP A 98 -17.41 15.36 -4.15
C ASP A 98 -17.85 15.51 -2.68
N THR A 99 -17.02 15.04 -1.75
CA THR A 99 -17.27 15.17 -0.29
C THR A 99 -17.34 16.63 0.15
N GLU A 100 -16.45 17.48 -0.36
CA GLU A 100 -16.44 18.91 -0.06
C GLU A 100 -17.74 19.59 -0.52
N GLN A 101 -18.23 19.24 -1.72
CA GLN A 101 -19.48 19.79 -2.27
C GLN A 101 -20.72 19.38 -1.46
N TYR A 102 -20.78 18.14 -0.97
CA TYR A 102 -21.90 17.67 -0.15
C TYR A 102 -21.87 18.18 1.30
N ARG A 103 -20.69 18.50 1.85
CA ARG A 103 -20.55 19.00 3.22
C ARG A 103 -21.39 20.25 3.46
N ASP A 104 -21.40 21.12 2.47
CA ASP A 104 -22.21 22.32 2.43
C ASP A 104 -23.70 21.94 2.59
N GLU A 105 -24.25 21.10 1.71
CA GLU A 105 -25.67 20.70 1.77
C GLU A 105 -26.12 20.09 3.11
N ILE A 106 -25.28 19.26 3.72
CA ILE A 106 -25.60 18.57 4.99
C ILE A 106 -25.67 19.58 6.15
N HIS A 107 -24.80 20.58 6.15
CA HIS A 107 -24.82 21.65 7.15
C HIS A 107 -26.18 22.34 7.17
N TRP A 108 -26.71 22.76 6.01
CA TRP A 108 -27.95 23.55 5.99
C TRP A 108 -29.13 22.74 6.49
N ARG A 109 -29.16 21.44 6.16
CA ARG A 109 -30.19 20.50 6.63
C ARG A 109 -30.09 20.24 8.13
N GLN A 110 -28.89 20.16 8.70
CA GLN A 110 -28.73 20.09 10.15
C GLN A 110 -29.18 21.38 10.85
N VAL A 111 -28.87 22.54 10.29
CA VAL A 111 -29.30 23.83 10.85
C VAL A 111 -30.82 23.98 10.79
N GLU A 112 -31.45 23.54 9.69
CA GLU A 112 -32.91 23.57 9.54
C GLU A 112 -33.61 22.58 10.49
N LEU A 113 -33.10 21.34 10.61
CA LEU A 113 -33.63 20.35 11.56
C LEU A 113 -33.40 20.75 13.02
N SER A 114 -32.32 21.46 13.31
CA SER A 114 -32.05 22.06 14.63
C SER A 114 -32.87 23.32 14.90
N ARG A 115 -33.57 23.85 13.89
CA ARG A 115 -34.48 25.01 13.95
C ARG A 115 -35.97 24.61 13.79
N GLY A 116 -36.29 23.31 13.79
CA GLY A 116 -37.67 22.83 13.81
C GLY A 116 -38.45 23.39 15.02
N PRO A 117 -39.79 23.47 14.92
CA PRO A 117 -40.66 24.45 15.60
C PRO A 117 -40.52 24.55 17.12
#